data_AF-A0A537HDE9-F1
#
_entry.id   AF-A0A537HDE9-F1
#
_cell.length_a   1.000
_cell.length_b   1.000
_cell.length_c   1.000
_cell.angle_alpha   90.00
_cell.angle_beta   90.00
_cell.angle_gamma   90.00
#
_symmetry.space_group_name_H-M   'P 1'
#
loop_
_entity.id
_entity.type
_entity.pdbx_description
1 polymer ?
#
loop_
_entity_poly.entity_id
_entity_poly.type
_entity_poly.pdbx_seq_one_letter_code
_entity_poly.pdbx_strand_id
1 'polypeptide(L)'
;MALKYRIAKPSDWIIMQVTTQAGKAVQQVNEYDVFLDVDFDALGFSGKVRIDINSTGDISLDAVDLEVASVKTNDRNVPFKQHGNVVDIQ
;
A
#
# COMPACT_ATOMS: atom_id res chain seq x y z
N MET A 1 -4.75 -17.09 -7.41
CA MET A 1 -6.07 -16.42 -7.46
C MET A 1 -6.89 -17.06 -8.57
N ALA A 2 -8.07 -17.61 -8.27
CA ALA A 2 -8.94 -18.20 -9.29
C ALA A 2 -10.25 -17.42 -9.34
N LEU A 3 -10.63 -16.96 -10.53
CA LEU A 3 -11.89 -16.28 -10.76
C LEU A 3 -12.92 -17.29 -11.29
N LYS A 4 -14.07 -17.41 -10.62
CA LYS A 4 -15.22 -18.20 -11.10
C LYS A 4 -16.40 -17.27 -11.35
N TYR A 5 -16.94 -17.29 -12.57
CA TYR A 5 -18.26 -16.73 -12.86
C TYR A 5 -19.02 -17.60 -13.87
N ARG A 6 -20.36 -17.52 -13.80
CA ARG A 6 -21.32 -18.31 -14.58
C ARG A 6 -22.10 -17.34 -15.48
N ILE A 7 -22.14 -17.61 -16.78
CA ILE A 7 -22.88 -16.79 -17.76
C ILE A 7 -24.35 -17.21 -17.76
N ALA A 8 -25.27 -16.25 -17.63
CA ALA A 8 -26.68 -16.44 -17.95
C ALA A 8 -26.98 -15.77 -19.31
N LYS A 9 -27.20 -16.64 -20.31
CA LYS A 9 -27.71 -16.43 -21.68
C LYS A 9 -26.71 -15.97 -22.77
N PRO A 10 -26.84 -16.49 -24.01
CA PRO A 10 -25.74 -16.59 -24.96
C PRO A 10 -26.06 -15.81 -26.24
N SER A 11 -25.76 -14.51 -26.34
CA SER A 11 -25.86 -13.82 -27.64
C SER A 11 -24.99 -12.57 -27.83
N ASP A 12 -24.54 -11.89 -26.78
CA ASP A 12 -23.69 -10.71 -26.94
C ASP A 12 -22.31 -10.96 -26.34
N TRP A 13 -21.29 -10.95 -27.19
CA TRP A 13 -19.91 -11.03 -26.75
C TRP A 13 -19.55 -9.72 -26.06
N ILE A 14 -19.35 -9.75 -24.74
CA ILE A 14 -18.68 -8.66 -24.04
C ILE A 14 -17.19 -9.01 -24.04
N ILE A 15 -16.40 -8.35 -24.89
CA ILE A 15 -14.95 -8.36 -24.74
C ILE A 15 -14.63 -7.45 -23.54
N MET A 16 -14.42 -8.05 -22.37
CA MET A 16 -13.71 -7.37 -21.28
C MET A 16 -12.21 -7.51 -21.54
N GLN A 17 -11.60 -6.45 -22.06
CA GLN A 17 -10.15 -6.32 -22.02
C GLN A 17 -9.75 -6.01 -20.58
N VAL A 18 -9.09 -6.96 -19.91
CA VAL A 18 -8.32 -6.65 -18.71
C VAL A 18 -7.04 -5.96 -19.19
N THR A 19 -7.08 -4.64 -19.22
CA THR A 19 -5.86 -3.85 -19.37
C THR A 19 -5.18 -3.83 -18.00
N THR A 20 -4.21 -4.70 -17.77
CA THR A 20 -3.22 -4.44 -16.72
C THR A 20 -2.59 -3.10 -17.06
N GLN A 21 -2.85 -2.07 -16.25
CA GLN A 21 -2.23 -0.77 -16.40
C GLN A 21 -0.73 -0.97 -16.17
N ALA A 22 0.03 -1.08 -17.26
CA ALA A 22 1.48 -1.11 -17.24
C ALA A 22 1.94 0.20 -16.59
N GLY A 23 2.44 0.13 -15.35
CA GLY A 23 3.02 1.28 -14.67
C GLY A 23 2.86 1.32 -13.15
N LYS A 24 1.87 0.64 -12.55
CA LYS A 24 1.87 0.50 -11.08
C LYS A 24 2.71 -0.72 -10.72
N ALA A 25 3.84 -0.51 -10.03
CA ALA A 25 4.60 -1.58 -9.42
C ALA A 25 3.65 -2.48 -8.63
N VAL A 26 3.71 -3.80 -8.89
CA VAL A 26 2.89 -4.74 -8.13
C VAL A 26 3.52 -4.84 -6.75
N GLN A 27 2.91 -4.14 -5.81
CA GLN A 27 3.24 -4.20 -4.40
C GLN A 27 2.34 -5.25 -3.73
N GLN A 28 2.94 -6.23 -3.09
CA GLN A 28 2.23 -7.24 -2.31
C GLN A 28 2.68 -7.16 -0.86
N VAL A 29 1.76 -6.80 0.03
CA VAL A 29 2.00 -6.81 1.46
C VAL A 29 1.65 -8.20 2.01
N ASN A 30 2.56 -8.77 2.79
CA ASN A 30 2.37 -10.05 3.45
C ASN A 30 1.92 -9.86 4.90
N GLU A 31 2.49 -8.88 5.61
CA GLU A 31 2.29 -8.67 7.05
C GLU A 31 2.48 -7.21 7.47
N TYR A 32 1.78 -6.83 8.54
CA TYR A 32 1.94 -5.58 9.26
C TYR A 32 2.15 -5.85 10.75
N ASP A 33 3.24 -5.36 11.31
CA ASP A 33 3.40 -5.22 12.77
C ASP A 33 3.20 -3.76 13.15
N VAL A 34 2.17 -3.48 13.94
CA VAL A 34 1.80 -2.11 14.33
C VAL A 34 2.05 -1.89 15.82
N PHE A 35 2.80 -0.85 16.13
CA PHE A 35 2.99 -0.34 17.49
C PHE A 35 2.43 1.07 17.55
N LEU A 36 1.49 1.30 18.47
CA LEU A 36 0.82 2.58 18.65
C LEU A 36 0.96 3.02 20.11
N ASP A 37 1.34 4.27 20.29
CA ASP A 37 1.33 4.97 21.57
C ASP A 37 0.25 6.04 21.51
N VAL A 38 -0.79 5.89 22.33
CA VAL A 38 -1.99 6.72 22.29
C VAL A 38 -1.97 7.68 23.46
N ASP A 39 -2.01 8.97 23.14
CA ASP A 39 -2.16 10.04 24.11
C ASP A 39 -3.63 10.48 24.15
N PHE A 40 -4.33 10.05 25.18
CA PHE A 40 -5.74 10.40 25.38
C PHE A 40 -5.96 11.84 25.83
N ASP A 41 -4.95 12.48 26.42
CA ASP A 41 -5.04 13.88 26.87
C ASP A 41 -4.86 14.83 25.69
N ALA A 42 -3.92 14.51 24.80
CA ALA A 42 -3.68 15.27 23.56
C ALA A 42 -4.60 14.86 22.39
N LEU A 43 -5.40 13.80 22.56
CA LEU A 43 -6.24 13.20 21.51
C LEU A 43 -5.43 12.84 20.25
N GLY A 44 -4.25 12.26 20.45
CA GLY A 44 -3.31 11.94 19.38
C GLY A 44 -2.66 10.58 19.55
N PHE A 45 -1.86 10.18 18.58
CA PHE A 45 -1.02 9.00 18.69
C PHE A 45 0.29 9.19 17.96
N SER A 46 1.29 8.43 18.39
CA SER A 46 2.51 8.19 17.65
C SER A 46 2.71 6.69 17.48
N GLY A 47 3.58 6.27 16.57
CA GLY A 47 3.74 4.85 16.35
C GLY A 47 4.79 4.47 15.32
N LYS A 48 4.91 3.17 15.13
CA LYS A 48 5.75 2.55 14.12
C LYS A 48 4.98 1.41 13.48
N VAL A 49 5.11 1.29 12.17
CA VAL A 49 4.64 0.14 11.42
C VAL A 49 5.83 -0.55 10.76
N ARG A 50 5.95 -1.85 10.96
CA ARG A 50 6.80 -2.72 10.13
C ARG A 50 5.91 -3.35 9.06
N ILE A 51 6.35 -3.28 7.81
CA ILE A 51 5.63 -3.84 6.68
C ILE A 51 6.53 -4.88 6.05
N ASP A 52 6.08 -6.14 5.99
CA ASP A 52 6.67 -7.12 5.08
C ASP A 52 6.01 -6.97 3.71
N ILE A 53 6.77 -6.48 2.74
CA ILE A 53 6.28 -6.11 1.41
C ILE A 53 7.24 -6.59 0.33
N ASN A 54 6.67 -7.22 -0.70
CA ASN A 54 7.36 -7.53 -1.94
C ASN A 54 6.96 -6.50 -3.00
N SER A 55 7.94 -5.85 -3.62
CA SER A 55 7.72 -4.92 -4.71
C SER A 55 8.75 -5.13 -5.81
N THR A 56 8.34 -4.95 -7.07
CA THR A 56 9.24 -4.97 -8.23
C THR A 56 9.82 -3.58 -8.56
N GLY A 57 9.50 -2.55 -7.79
CA GLY A 57 9.97 -1.17 -7.97
C GLY A 57 9.69 -0.30 -6.75
N ASP A 58 9.68 1.02 -6.95
CA ASP A 58 9.39 2.02 -5.91
C ASP A 58 8.14 1.65 -5.10
N ILE A 59 8.21 1.92 -3.80
CA ILE A 59 7.13 1.64 -2.86
C ILE A 59 6.32 2.92 -2.64
N SER A 60 5.00 2.80 -2.70
CA SER A 60 4.08 3.92 -2.44
C SER A 60 3.02 3.46 -1.44
N LEU A 61 2.92 4.18 -0.33
CA LEU A 61 2.06 3.86 0.81
C LEU A 61 1.11 5.03 1.09
N ASP A 62 -0.14 4.72 1.40
CA ASP A 62 -1.08 5.70 1.90
C ASP A 62 -0.80 5.98 3.38
N ALA A 63 -0.59 7.24 3.72
CA ALA A 63 -0.35 7.78 5.06
C ALA A 63 -1.39 8.88 5.36
N VAL A 64 -2.67 8.49 5.33
CA VAL A 64 -3.80 9.41 5.48
C VAL A 64 -3.80 10.08 6.84
N ASP A 65 -3.70 11.41 6.85
CA ASP A 65 -3.65 12.24 8.06
C ASP A 65 -2.50 11.87 9.03
N LEU A 66 -1.43 11.25 8.49
CA LEU A 66 -0.22 10.90 9.23
C LEU A 66 0.96 11.73 8.76
N GLU A 67 1.76 12.22 9.70
CA GLU A 67 3.10 12.75 9.39
C GLU A 67 4.13 11.62 9.50
N VAL A 68 4.82 11.30 8.41
CA VAL A 68 5.88 10.28 8.43
C VAL A 68 7.19 10.94 8.82
N ALA A 69 7.66 10.63 10.03
CA ALA A 69 8.92 11.17 10.55
C ALA A 69 10.17 10.47 9.99
N SER A 70 10.09 9.17 9.67
CA SER A 70 11.21 8.40 9.13
C SER A 70 10.77 7.10 8.48
N VAL A 71 11.53 6.62 7.49
CA VAL A 71 11.37 5.29 6.88
C VAL A 71 12.69 4.53 7.00
N LYS A 72 12.59 3.23 7.31
CA LYS A 72 13.75 2.33 7.40
C LYS A 72 13.55 1.05 6.59
N THR A 73 14.64 0.58 5.97
CA THR A 73 14.73 -0.76 5.35
C THR A 73 15.96 -1.46 5.91
N ASN A 74 15.79 -2.71 6.39
CA ASN A 74 16.88 -3.47 7.03
C ASN A 74 17.67 -2.65 8.07
N ASP A 75 16.93 -1.95 8.94
CA ASP A 75 17.42 -1.05 9.99
C ASP A 75 18.21 0.19 9.52
N ARG A 76 18.22 0.50 8.22
CA ARG A 76 18.83 1.70 7.66
C ARG A 76 17.78 2.73 7.26
N ASN A 77 18.02 3.99 7.58
CA ASN A 77 17.18 5.08 7.10
C ASN A 77 17.26 5.17 5.57
N VAL A 78 16.12 5.32 4.92
CA VAL A 78 16.02 5.56 3.48
C VAL A 78 15.34 6.90 3.21
N PRO A 79 15.71 7.59 2.12
CA PRO A 79 14.99 8.78 1.71
C PRO A 79 13.55 8.42 1.31
N PHE A 80 12.61 9.32 1.61
CA PHE A 80 11.23 9.20 1.20
C PHE A 80 10.68 10.58 0.84
N LYS A 81 9.59 10.62 0.08
CA LYS A 81 8.86 11.84 -0.22
C LYS A 81 7.41 11.67 0.21
N GLN A 82 6.95 12.52 1.11
CA GLN A 82 5.54 12.62 1.44
C GLN A 82 4.88 13.74 0.65
N HIS A 83 3.75 13.44 0.01
CA HIS A 83 2.95 14.41 -0.74
C HIS A 83 1.46 14.18 -0.45
N GLY A 84 0.91 15.03 0.42
CA GLY A 84 -0.42 14.81 1.00
C GLY A 84 -0.46 13.51 1.79
N ASN A 85 -1.39 12.63 1.43
CA ASN A 85 -1.64 11.35 2.09
C ASN A 85 -0.84 10.20 1.48
N VAL A 86 0.18 10.47 0.66
CA VAL A 86 0.98 9.43 -0.01
C VAL A 86 2.45 9.60 0.33
N VAL A 87 3.12 8.47 0.58
CA VAL A 87 4.54 8.38 0.90
C VAL A 87 5.21 7.47 -0.14
N ASP A 88 6.14 8.03 -0.90
CA ASP A 88 6.95 7.29 -1.87
C ASP A 88 8.36 7.03 -1.31
N ILE A 89 8.84 5.80 -1.53
CA ILE A 89 10.13 5.28 -1.09
C ILE A 89 10.86 4.71 -2.31
N GLN A 90 12.10 5.16 -2.54
CA GLN A 90 12.95 4.77 -3.68
C GLN A 90 14.04 3.77 -3.27
#